data_AF-A0A660UWW1-F1
#
_entry.id   AF-A0A660UWW1-F1
#
_cell.length_a   1.000
_cell.length_b   1.000
_cell.length_c   1.000
_cell.angle_alpha   90.00
_cell.angle_beta   90.00
_cell.angle_gamma   90.00
#
_symmetry.space_group_name_H-M   'P 1'
#
loop_
_entity.id
_entity.type
_entity.pdbx_description
1 polymer ?
#
loop_
_entity_poly.entity_id
_entity_poly.type
_entity_poly.pdbx_seq_one_letter_code
_entity_poly.pdbx_strand_id
1 'polypeptide(L)'
;MHVPLLDLRAQYETIRDEVLAGINEVLDSQRCIGGSKIDELEKAVAEASDCEYAVGVSSGTDAILNTLMSLDIGPGDEVITTPFTFFATVGCIARVCAKPVFVDIDPRTYNINPELIEAAITDKTKAVIPVHLFGQPADMDPIMAAALSVKLPHLAGWSAARRANAEYYNNKFAGTVPVYPELTDEMKDYVAGKVLSFLQ
;
A
#
# COMPACT_ATOMS: atom_id res chain seq x y z
N MET A 1 -44.16 -5.54 -4.89
CA MET A 1 -43.05 -4.58 -4.87
C MET A 1 -41.77 -5.38 -4.73
N HIS A 2 -40.86 -5.27 -5.70
CA HIS A 2 -39.57 -5.98 -5.67
C HIS A 2 -38.49 -4.97 -5.26
N VAL A 3 -37.84 -5.19 -4.12
CA VAL A 3 -36.73 -4.35 -3.65
C VAL A 3 -35.44 -5.09 -3.96
N PRO A 4 -34.61 -4.62 -4.92
CA PRO A 4 -33.35 -5.28 -5.25
C PRO A 4 -32.33 -5.11 -4.11
N LEU A 5 -31.43 -6.08 -3.95
CA LEU A 5 -30.34 -6.01 -2.96
C LEU A 5 -29.34 -4.88 -3.27
N LEU A 6 -29.08 -4.62 -4.56
CA LEU A 6 -28.20 -3.55 -5.05
C LEU A 6 -28.75 -3.08 -6.41
N ASP A 7 -28.98 -1.78 -6.57
CA ASP A 7 -29.53 -1.18 -7.80
C ASP A 7 -28.48 -0.33 -8.53
N LEU A 8 -27.67 -0.99 -9.34
CA LEU A 8 -26.65 -0.32 -10.17
C LEU A 8 -27.26 0.47 -11.33
N ARG A 9 -28.50 0.17 -11.72
CA ARG A 9 -29.18 0.90 -12.79
C ARG A 9 -29.55 2.30 -12.33
N ALA A 10 -30.13 2.41 -11.13
CA ALA A 10 -30.43 3.70 -10.53
C ALA A 10 -29.18 4.58 -10.39
N GLN A 11 -28.05 3.99 -9.96
CA GLN A 11 -26.78 4.72 -9.91
C GLN A 11 -26.31 5.16 -11.30
N TYR A 12 -26.24 4.24 -12.26
CA TYR A 12 -25.76 4.54 -13.61
C TYR A 12 -26.58 5.62 -14.31
N GLU A 13 -27.90 5.64 -14.13
CA GLU A 13 -28.78 6.66 -14.72
C GLU A 13 -28.40 8.09 -14.28
N THR A 14 -27.83 8.27 -13.08
CA THR A 14 -27.40 9.60 -12.59
C THR A 14 -26.09 10.11 -13.20
N ILE A 15 -25.24 9.22 -13.72
CA ILE A 15 -23.89 9.53 -14.23
C ILE A 15 -23.72 9.11 -15.70
N ARG A 16 -24.80 8.72 -16.37
CA ARG A 16 -24.78 8.04 -17.67
C ARG A 16 -24.01 8.83 -18.73
N ASP A 17 -24.32 10.11 -18.85
CA ASP A 17 -23.77 10.93 -19.94
C ASP A 17 -22.27 11.21 -19.72
N GLU A 18 -21.84 11.38 -18.46
CA GLU A 18 -20.43 11.52 -18.10
C GLU A 18 -19.63 10.23 -18.39
N VAL A 19 -20.20 9.07 -18.04
CA VAL A 19 -19.58 7.77 -18.32
C VAL A 19 -19.45 7.55 -19.83
N LEU A 20 -20.49 7.85 -20.61
CA LEU A 20 -20.44 7.70 -22.06
C LEU A 20 -19.43 8.64 -22.72
N ALA A 21 -19.32 9.88 -22.23
CA ALA A 21 -18.29 10.81 -22.69
C ALA A 21 -16.88 10.24 -22.44
N GLY A 22 -16.60 9.77 -21.23
CA GLY A 22 -15.30 9.18 -20.89
C GLY A 22 -14.98 7.91 -21.69
N ILE A 23 -15.98 7.05 -21.95
CA ILE A 23 -15.82 5.88 -22.82
C ILE A 23 -15.47 6.32 -24.24
N ASN A 24 -16.20 7.28 -24.81
CA ASN A 24 -15.97 7.76 -26.17
C ASN A 24 -14.58 8.39 -26.30
N GLU A 25 -14.11 9.18 -25.33
CA GLU A 25 -12.73 9.72 -25.34
C GLU A 25 -11.67 8.62 -25.46
N VAL A 26 -11.80 7.54 -24.69
CA VAL A 26 -10.86 6.41 -24.76
C VAL A 26 -10.95 5.71 -26.11
N LEU A 27 -12.17 5.44 -26.60
CA LEU A 27 -12.38 4.79 -27.89
C LEU A 27 -11.87 5.66 -29.05
N ASP A 28 -12.13 6.95 -29.07
CA ASP A 28 -11.67 7.87 -30.11
C ASP A 28 -10.13 7.96 -30.12
N SER A 29 -9.49 7.91 -28.94
CA SER A 29 -8.02 7.88 -28.84
C SER A 29 -7.39 6.55 -29.26
N GLN A 30 -8.17 5.45 -29.29
CA GLN A 30 -7.72 4.07 -29.51
C GLN A 30 -6.63 3.58 -28.53
N ARG A 31 -6.36 4.32 -27.44
CA ARG A 31 -5.37 3.97 -26.42
C ARG A 31 -6.03 3.30 -25.22
N CYS A 32 -6.44 2.05 -25.41
CA CYS A 32 -7.17 1.27 -24.41
C CYS A 32 -6.30 0.67 -23.28
N ILE A 33 -4.97 0.78 -23.37
CA ILE A 33 -4.02 0.27 -22.37
C ILE A 33 -2.97 1.35 -22.09
N GLY A 34 -2.70 1.64 -20.82
CA GLY A 34 -1.70 2.63 -20.41
C GLY A 34 -1.99 4.04 -20.93
N GLY A 35 -3.26 4.42 -21.05
CA GLY A 35 -3.71 5.75 -21.48
C GLY A 35 -3.77 6.75 -20.31
N SER A 36 -3.89 8.04 -20.62
CA SER A 36 -3.88 9.12 -19.62
C SER A 36 -5.00 9.02 -18.58
N LYS A 37 -6.13 8.39 -18.94
CA LYS A 37 -7.22 8.12 -17.99
C LYS A 37 -6.81 7.25 -16.81
N ILE A 38 -5.78 6.42 -16.96
CA ILE A 38 -5.21 5.65 -15.84
C ILE A 38 -4.45 6.60 -14.92
N ASP A 39 -3.57 7.45 -15.45
CA ASP A 39 -2.81 8.43 -14.66
C ASP A 39 -3.74 9.38 -13.89
N GLU A 40 -4.81 9.85 -14.54
CA GLU A 40 -5.86 10.68 -13.93
C GLU A 40 -6.55 9.97 -12.77
N LEU A 41 -6.92 8.69 -12.96
CA LEU A 41 -7.58 7.88 -11.94
C LEU A 41 -6.64 7.59 -10.76
N GLU A 42 -5.40 7.18 -11.03
CA GLU A 42 -4.40 6.89 -10.00
C GLU A 42 -4.15 8.13 -9.13
N LYS A 43 -3.99 9.30 -9.75
CA LYS A 43 -3.85 10.56 -9.02
C LYS A 43 -5.06 10.85 -8.14
N ALA A 44 -6.28 10.73 -8.69
CA ALA A 44 -7.50 10.98 -7.93
C ALA A 44 -7.69 10.00 -6.76
N VAL A 45 -7.33 8.72 -6.94
CA VAL A 45 -7.40 7.70 -5.88
C VAL A 45 -6.36 7.95 -4.80
N ALA A 46 -5.13 8.33 -5.17
CA ALA A 46 -4.08 8.70 -4.23
C ALA A 46 -4.51 9.90 -3.35
N GLU A 47 -5.06 10.95 -3.98
CA GLU A 47 -5.60 12.11 -3.28
C GLU A 47 -6.77 11.75 -2.36
N ALA A 48 -7.73 10.95 -2.84
CA ALA A 48 -8.91 10.55 -2.05
C ALA A 48 -8.56 9.62 -0.87
N SER A 49 -7.45 8.88 -0.96
CA SER A 49 -7.00 7.93 0.06
C SER A 49 -5.93 8.50 0.99
N ASP A 50 -5.56 9.78 0.83
CA ASP A 50 -4.46 10.43 1.54
C ASP A 50 -3.15 9.62 1.46
N CYS A 51 -2.79 9.19 0.25
CA CYS A 51 -1.60 8.41 -0.05
C CYS A 51 -0.74 9.11 -1.10
N GLU A 52 0.58 8.88 -1.05
CA GLU A 52 1.51 9.49 -2.00
C GLU A 52 1.39 8.89 -3.42
N TYR A 53 1.03 7.61 -3.51
CA TYR A 53 0.94 6.86 -4.76
C TYR A 53 -0.31 5.98 -4.80
N ALA A 54 -0.85 5.76 -6.00
CA ALA A 54 -1.80 4.70 -6.31
C ALA A 54 -1.37 3.98 -7.58
N VAL A 55 -1.65 2.69 -7.68
CA VAL A 55 -1.33 1.87 -8.86
C VAL A 55 -2.57 1.08 -9.27
N GLY A 56 -3.08 1.35 -10.46
CA GLY A 56 -4.22 0.68 -11.06
C GLY A 56 -3.88 -0.75 -11.47
N VAL A 57 -4.71 -1.70 -11.03
CA VAL A 57 -4.58 -3.12 -11.36
C VAL A 57 -5.94 -3.70 -11.78
N SER A 58 -5.96 -4.96 -12.20
CA SER A 58 -7.16 -5.58 -12.78
C SER A 58 -8.29 -5.82 -11.77
N SER A 59 -7.96 -5.99 -10.48
CA SER A 59 -8.92 -6.33 -9.42
C SER A 59 -8.32 -6.15 -8.02
N GLY A 60 -9.17 -6.18 -6.98
CA GLY A 60 -8.70 -6.20 -5.59
C GLY A 60 -7.87 -7.45 -5.22
N THR A 61 -8.11 -8.59 -5.87
CA THR A 61 -7.30 -9.79 -5.70
C THR A 61 -5.87 -9.56 -6.21
N ASP A 62 -5.75 -8.97 -7.41
CA ASP A 62 -4.44 -8.64 -7.98
C ASP A 62 -3.74 -7.54 -7.19
N ALA A 63 -4.48 -6.60 -6.58
CA ALA A 63 -3.91 -5.60 -5.69
C ALA A 63 -3.21 -6.28 -4.50
N ILE A 64 -3.89 -7.19 -3.79
CA ILE A 64 -3.30 -7.93 -2.68
C ILE A 64 -2.11 -8.77 -3.15
N LEU A 65 -2.25 -9.48 -4.27
CA LEU A 65 -1.19 -10.35 -4.80
C LEU A 65 0.07 -9.55 -5.16
N ASN A 66 -0.09 -8.44 -5.89
CA ASN A 66 1.01 -7.56 -6.27
C ASN A 66 1.67 -6.94 -5.05
N THR A 67 0.91 -6.54 -4.03
CA THR A 67 1.47 -6.05 -2.76
C THR A 67 2.34 -7.10 -2.09
N LEU A 68 1.85 -8.34 -1.95
CA LEU A 68 2.64 -9.44 -1.35
C LEU A 68 3.93 -9.72 -2.15
N MET A 69 3.83 -9.75 -3.47
CA MET A 69 4.99 -9.95 -4.35
C MET A 69 6.00 -8.79 -4.23
N SER A 70 5.54 -7.55 -4.13
CA SER A 70 6.40 -6.37 -3.99
C SER A 70 7.14 -6.31 -2.64
N LEU A 71 6.63 -7.00 -1.63
CA LEU A 71 7.25 -7.16 -0.32
C LEU A 71 8.15 -8.40 -0.25
N ASP A 72 8.38 -9.09 -1.37
CA ASP A 72 9.11 -10.35 -1.48
C ASP A 72 8.59 -11.45 -0.52
N ILE A 73 7.29 -11.42 -0.20
CA ILE A 73 6.66 -12.43 0.66
C ILE A 73 6.50 -13.73 -0.13
N GLY A 74 7.00 -14.83 0.43
CA GLY A 74 7.12 -16.09 -0.29
C GLY A 74 7.15 -17.35 0.58
N PRO A 75 7.67 -18.47 0.04
CA PRO A 75 7.83 -19.72 0.78
C PRO A 75 8.62 -19.53 2.08
N GLY A 76 8.04 -20.02 3.19
CA GLY A 76 8.65 -19.94 4.51
C GLY A 76 8.19 -18.75 5.34
N ASP A 77 7.51 -17.78 4.72
CA ASP A 77 6.91 -16.64 5.42
C ASP A 77 5.51 -16.96 5.94
N GLU A 78 5.13 -16.25 6.99
CA GLU A 78 3.80 -16.27 7.59
C GLU A 78 3.11 -14.92 7.40
N VAL A 79 1.82 -14.95 7.02
CA VAL A 79 0.98 -13.76 6.91
C VAL A 79 -0.24 -13.93 7.80
N ILE A 80 -0.39 -13.04 8.77
CA ILE A 80 -1.50 -13.06 9.71
C ILE A 80 -2.75 -12.46 9.04
N THR A 81 -3.88 -13.12 9.16
CA THR A 81 -5.20 -12.60 8.74
C THR A 81 -6.31 -13.33 9.52
N THR A 82 -7.57 -13.12 9.16
CA THR A 82 -8.72 -13.82 9.76
C THR A 82 -9.34 -14.83 8.79
N PRO A 83 -9.87 -15.98 9.27
CA PRO A 83 -10.63 -16.89 8.42
C PRO A 83 -12.03 -16.33 8.06
N PHE A 84 -12.53 -15.34 8.80
CA PHE A 84 -13.79 -14.66 8.51
C PHE A 84 -13.56 -13.48 7.55
N THR A 85 -13.20 -13.80 6.31
CA THR A 85 -12.97 -12.84 5.22
C THR A 85 -13.39 -13.44 3.89
N PHE A 86 -13.37 -12.66 2.81
CA PHE A 86 -13.51 -13.19 1.46
C PHE A 86 -12.28 -14.01 1.06
N PHE A 87 -12.49 -15.11 0.32
CA PHE A 87 -11.45 -16.10 0.02
C PHE A 87 -10.22 -15.50 -0.69
N ALA A 88 -10.36 -14.37 -1.39
CA ALA A 88 -9.26 -13.72 -2.08
C ALA A 88 -8.10 -13.37 -1.14
N THR A 89 -8.37 -12.95 0.10
CA THR A 89 -7.32 -12.60 1.08
C THR A 89 -6.38 -13.78 1.33
N VAL A 90 -6.96 -14.94 1.69
CA VAL A 90 -6.20 -16.16 1.97
C VAL A 90 -5.63 -16.76 0.68
N GLY A 91 -6.40 -16.68 -0.42
CA GLY A 91 -5.99 -17.14 -1.74
C GLY A 91 -4.71 -16.45 -2.21
N CYS A 92 -4.58 -15.13 -2.02
CA CYS A 92 -3.37 -14.40 -2.40
C CYS A 92 -2.15 -14.81 -1.55
N ILE A 93 -2.32 -15.01 -0.24
CA ILE A 93 -1.26 -15.53 0.65
C ILE A 93 -0.77 -16.90 0.15
N ALA A 94 -1.71 -17.79 -0.17
CA ALA A 94 -1.38 -19.11 -0.68
C ALA A 94 -0.72 -19.06 -2.08
N ARG A 95 -1.13 -18.12 -2.95
CA ARG A 95 -0.57 -17.96 -4.31
C ARG A 95 0.89 -17.53 -4.32
N VAL A 96 1.34 -16.78 -3.31
CA VAL A 96 2.77 -16.48 -3.12
C VAL A 96 3.50 -17.57 -2.34
N CYS A 97 2.84 -18.70 -2.04
CA CYS A 97 3.38 -19.82 -1.26
C CYS A 97 3.75 -19.48 0.20
N ALA A 98 3.23 -18.37 0.73
CA ALA A 98 3.32 -18.06 2.16
C ALA A 98 2.25 -18.84 2.95
N LYS A 99 2.45 -18.97 4.25
CA LYS A 99 1.52 -19.65 5.16
C LYS A 99 0.55 -18.64 5.77
N PRO A 100 -0.78 -18.78 5.59
CA PRO A 100 -1.74 -17.98 6.33
C PRO A 100 -1.73 -18.39 7.80
N VAL A 101 -1.66 -17.42 8.70
CA VAL A 101 -1.82 -17.60 10.14
C VAL A 101 -3.12 -16.93 10.55
N PHE A 102 -4.02 -17.71 11.13
CA PHE A 102 -5.37 -17.25 11.43
C PHE A 102 -5.48 -16.70 12.85
N VAL A 103 -6.02 -15.49 12.94
CA VAL A 103 -6.44 -14.82 14.17
C VAL A 103 -7.94 -14.59 14.09
N ASP A 104 -8.64 -14.88 15.19
CA ASP A 104 -10.10 -14.79 15.24
C ASP A 104 -10.58 -13.34 15.21
N ILE A 105 -11.88 -13.15 14.96
CA ILE A 105 -12.52 -11.83 14.88
C ILE A 105 -13.03 -11.33 16.24
N ASP A 106 -13.24 -10.02 16.36
CA ASP A 106 -14.17 -9.49 17.37
C ASP A 106 -15.61 -9.72 16.85
N PRO A 107 -16.46 -10.47 17.56
CA PRO A 107 -17.82 -10.78 17.11
C PRO A 107 -18.74 -9.55 17.00
N ARG A 108 -18.34 -8.40 17.55
CA ARG A 108 -19.09 -7.14 17.46
C ARG A 108 -18.83 -6.40 16.16
N THR A 109 -17.61 -6.50 15.63
CA THR A 109 -17.18 -5.77 14.42
C THR A 109 -17.01 -6.67 13.21
N TYR A 110 -16.86 -7.98 13.44
CA TYR A 110 -16.49 -8.99 12.46
C TYR A 110 -15.11 -8.79 11.82
N ASN A 111 -14.34 -7.82 12.30
CA ASN A 111 -12.95 -7.61 11.89
C ASN A 111 -12.00 -8.41 12.81
N ILE A 112 -10.79 -8.66 12.33
CA ILE A 112 -9.73 -9.35 13.09
C ILE A 112 -9.56 -8.73 14.48
N ASN A 113 -9.51 -9.56 15.54
CA ASN A 113 -9.34 -9.09 16.91
C ASN A 113 -7.88 -8.69 17.16
N PRO A 114 -7.57 -7.41 17.41
CA PRO A 114 -6.19 -6.96 17.59
C PRO A 114 -5.50 -7.57 18.81
N GLU A 115 -6.25 -7.87 19.88
CA GLU A 115 -5.70 -8.43 21.13
C GLU A 115 -5.09 -9.81 20.95
N LEU A 116 -5.49 -10.52 19.89
CA LEU A 116 -5.04 -11.87 19.58
C LEU A 116 -3.86 -11.89 18.59
N ILE A 117 -3.51 -10.75 17.99
CA ILE A 117 -2.50 -10.69 16.94
C ILE A 117 -1.10 -10.93 17.50
N GLU A 118 -0.75 -10.30 18.62
CA GLU A 118 0.62 -10.38 19.19
C GLU A 118 1.03 -11.83 19.48
N ALA A 119 0.11 -12.64 20.01
CA ALA A 119 0.35 -14.05 20.31
C ALA A 119 0.51 -14.93 19.05
N ALA A 120 0.05 -14.47 17.88
CA ALA A 120 0.17 -15.18 16.62
C ALA A 120 1.47 -14.84 15.87
N ILE A 121 2.24 -13.85 16.33
CA ILE A 121 3.48 -13.42 15.70
C ILE A 121 4.59 -14.43 15.98
N THR A 122 5.35 -14.73 14.93
CA THR A 122 6.54 -15.59 14.94
C THR A 122 7.72 -14.88 14.26
N ASP A 123 8.90 -15.51 14.29
CA ASP A 123 10.08 -15.09 13.52
C ASP A 123 9.86 -15.13 11.99
N LYS A 124 8.85 -15.88 11.54
CA LYS A 124 8.46 -16.00 10.12
C LYS A 124 7.37 -15.02 9.71
N THR A 125 6.75 -14.31 10.64
CA THR A 125 5.67 -13.37 10.34
C THR A 125 6.22 -12.17 9.56
N LYS A 126 5.71 -11.96 8.34
CA LYS A 126 6.11 -10.83 7.47
C LYS A 126 5.07 -9.75 7.36
N ALA A 127 3.80 -10.10 7.46
CA ALA A 127 2.72 -9.14 7.28
C ALA A 127 1.47 -9.53 8.10
N VAL A 128 0.64 -8.53 8.36
CA VAL A 128 -0.72 -8.68 8.85
C VAL A 128 -1.64 -8.07 7.80
N ILE A 129 -2.64 -8.81 7.33
CA ILE A 129 -3.67 -8.31 6.42
C ILE A 129 -5.00 -8.26 7.18
N PRO A 130 -5.34 -7.11 7.80
CA PRO A 130 -6.69 -6.87 8.25
C PRO A 130 -7.61 -6.65 7.05
N VAL A 131 -8.87 -7.01 7.21
CA VAL A 131 -9.93 -6.75 6.23
C VAL A 131 -10.90 -5.78 6.87
N HIS A 132 -11.27 -4.72 6.14
CA HIS A 132 -12.29 -3.76 6.56
C HIS A 132 -13.67 -4.29 6.14
N LEU A 133 -14.13 -5.31 6.86
CA LEU A 133 -15.27 -6.11 6.44
C LEU A 133 -16.56 -5.29 6.45
N PHE A 134 -17.41 -5.51 5.45
CA PHE A 134 -18.69 -4.80 5.26
C PHE A 134 -18.61 -3.27 5.20
N GLY A 135 -17.44 -2.72 4.88
CA GLY A 135 -17.20 -1.27 4.82
C GLY A 135 -16.88 -0.63 6.17
N GLN A 136 -16.68 -1.44 7.22
CA GLN A 136 -16.24 -0.97 8.53
C GLN A 136 -14.72 -1.14 8.68
N PRO A 137 -13.97 -0.07 8.99
CA PRO A 137 -12.55 -0.17 9.29
C PRO A 137 -12.26 -1.14 10.45
N ALA A 138 -11.16 -1.87 10.32
CA ALA A 138 -10.58 -2.64 11.43
C ALA A 138 -9.93 -1.64 12.40
N ASP A 139 -9.76 -2.05 13.66
CA ASP A 139 -9.11 -1.20 14.65
C ASP A 139 -7.60 -1.18 14.38
N MET A 140 -7.16 -0.19 13.57
CA MET A 140 -5.81 -0.17 13.01
C MET A 140 -4.75 0.23 14.03
N ASP A 141 -5.07 1.08 15.01
CA ASP A 141 -4.11 1.55 16.01
C ASP A 141 -3.44 0.41 16.79
N PRO A 142 -4.18 -0.54 17.40
CA PRO A 142 -3.56 -1.68 18.08
C PRO A 142 -2.87 -2.65 17.12
N ILE A 143 -3.35 -2.80 15.88
CA ILE A 143 -2.68 -3.62 14.86
C ILE A 143 -1.30 -3.05 14.52
N MET A 144 -1.23 -1.73 14.33
CA MET A 144 0.02 -1.01 14.07
C MET A 144 0.95 -1.06 15.28
N ALA A 145 0.41 -0.96 16.50
CA ALA A 145 1.18 -1.11 17.74
C ALA A 145 1.80 -2.51 17.89
N ALA A 146 1.07 -3.57 17.55
CA ALA A 146 1.59 -4.93 17.54
C ALA A 146 2.76 -5.08 16.53
N ALA A 147 2.59 -4.54 15.32
CA ALA A 147 3.65 -4.56 14.30
C ALA A 147 4.90 -3.78 14.75
N LEU A 148 4.74 -2.62 15.41
CA LEU A 148 5.85 -1.85 15.96
C LEU A 148 6.56 -2.57 17.09
N SER A 149 5.83 -3.28 17.96
CA SER A 149 6.42 -4.03 19.09
C SER A 149 7.38 -5.12 18.62
N VAL A 150 7.17 -5.69 17.43
CA VAL A 150 8.10 -6.63 16.78
C VAL A 150 9.34 -5.90 16.23
N LYS A 151 9.15 -4.74 15.60
CA LYS A 151 10.24 -4.01 14.92
C LYS A 151 11.16 -3.26 15.89
N LEU A 152 10.63 -2.73 16.98
CA LEU A 152 11.37 -1.88 17.92
C LEU A 152 12.62 -2.56 18.52
N PRO A 153 12.60 -3.85 18.94
CA PRO A 153 13.79 -4.55 19.40
C PRO A 153 14.94 -4.59 18.38
N HIS A 154 14.65 -4.55 17.08
CA HIS A 154 15.65 -4.59 16.02
C HIS A 154 16.21 -3.21 15.64
N LEU A 155 15.57 -2.13 16.11
CA LEU A 155 15.89 -0.74 15.72
C LEU A 155 17.36 -0.38 15.99
N ALA A 156 17.91 -0.80 17.12
CA ALA A 156 19.30 -0.53 17.48
C ALA A 156 20.27 -1.19 16.49
N GLY A 157 19.99 -2.43 16.10
CA GLY A 157 20.78 -3.19 15.11
C GLY A 157 20.71 -2.57 13.72
N TRP A 158 19.51 -2.23 13.25
CA TRP A 158 19.34 -1.52 11.97
C TRP A 158 20.06 -0.17 11.96
N SER A 159 19.97 0.58 13.05
CA SER A 159 20.67 1.86 13.21
C SER A 159 22.19 1.69 13.19
N ALA A 160 22.71 0.64 13.83
CA ALA A 160 24.13 0.33 13.82
C ALA A 160 24.63 -0.07 12.41
N ALA A 161 23.89 -0.94 11.71
CA ALA A 161 24.21 -1.34 10.34
C ALA A 161 24.22 -0.14 9.39
N ARG A 162 23.24 0.78 9.52
CA ARG A 162 23.21 2.02 8.75
C ARG A 162 24.45 2.89 9.01
N ARG A 163 24.86 3.04 10.27
CA ARG A 163 26.09 3.79 10.63
C ARG A 163 27.34 3.15 10.04
N ALA A 164 27.48 1.82 10.13
CA ALA A 164 28.61 1.10 9.56
C ALA A 164 28.71 1.28 8.03
N ASN A 165 27.57 1.23 7.32
CA ASN A 165 27.52 1.51 5.89
C ASN A 165 27.93 2.96 5.58
N ALA A 166 27.47 3.93 6.36
CA ALA A 166 27.87 5.32 6.19
C ALA A 166 29.38 5.53 6.42
N GLU A 167 29.96 4.92 7.46
CA GLU A 167 31.40 4.93 7.71
C GLU A 167 32.20 4.30 6.56
N TYR A 168 31.72 3.18 6.02
CA TYR A 168 32.33 2.54 4.84
C TYR A 168 32.45 3.51 3.67
N TYR A 169 31.35 4.21 3.33
CA TYR A 169 31.36 5.20 2.24
C TYR A 169 32.24 6.41 2.57
N ASN A 170 32.17 6.94 3.79
CA ASN A 170 33.04 8.04 4.22
C ASN A 170 34.52 7.70 4.04
N ASN A 171 34.92 6.48 4.40
CA ASN A 171 36.29 6.01 4.23
C ASN A 171 36.67 5.82 2.76
N LYS A 172 35.75 5.29 1.93
CA LYS A 172 36.00 5.10 0.48
C LYS A 172 36.12 6.40 -0.28
N PHE A 173 35.39 7.43 0.13
CA PHE A 173 35.41 8.76 -0.49
C PHE A 173 36.36 9.74 0.23
N ALA A 174 37.09 9.29 1.25
CA ALA A 174 38.06 10.12 1.94
C ALA A 174 39.12 10.64 0.96
N GLY A 175 39.28 11.97 0.91
CA GLY A 175 40.21 12.64 0.00
C GLY A 175 39.72 12.80 -1.44
N THR A 176 38.50 12.34 -1.76
CA THR A 176 37.86 12.73 -3.02
C THR A 176 37.38 14.18 -2.92
N VAL A 177 37.57 14.95 -3.97
CA VAL A 177 36.95 16.27 -4.10
C VAL A 177 35.55 16.03 -4.68
N PRO A 178 34.47 16.33 -3.95
CA PRO A 178 33.14 16.19 -4.50
C PRO A 178 33.02 17.15 -5.69
N VAL A 179 32.74 16.59 -6.87
CA VAL A 179 32.38 17.37 -8.04
C VAL A 179 30.88 17.57 -7.99
N TYR A 180 30.47 18.75 -7.55
CA TYR A 180 29.07 19.13 -7.57
C TYR A 180 28.67 19.51 -9.00
N PRO A 181 27.45 19.17 -9.44
CA PRO A 181 26.92 19.72 -10.68
C PRO A 181 26.87 21.26 -10.58
N GLU A 182 27.27 21.96 -11.64
CA GLU A 182 27.04 23.40 -11.73
C GLU A 182 25.53 23.66 -11.82
N LEU A 183 24.99 24.32 -10.80
CA LEU A 183 23.60 24.75 -10.82
C LEU A 183 23.49 25.97 -11.72
N THR A 184 22.62 25.91 -12.73
CA THR A 184 22.16 27.11 -13.44
C THR A 184 21.37 28.00 -12.48
N ASP A 185 21.23 29.29 -12.80
CA ASP A 185 20.49 30.20 -11.93
C ASP A 185 19.01 29.78 -11.77
N GLU A 186 18.43 29.19 -12.81
CA GLU A 186 17.09 28.59 -12.78
C GLU A 186 17.00 27.39 -11.79
N MET A 187 18.04 26.55 -11.73
CA MET A 187 18.10 25.45 -10.75
C MET A 187 18.32 25.95 -9.32
N LYS A 188 19.07 27.04 -9.13
CA LYS A 188 19.28 27.65 -7.80
C LYS A 188 17.96 28.22 -7.27
N ASP A 189 17.18 28.89 -8.12
CA ASP A 189 15.86 29.42 -7.74
C ASP A 189 14.88 28.29 -7.40
N TYR A 190 14.90 27.18 -8.15
CA TYR A 190 14.12 25.99 -7.85
C TYR A 190 14.47 25.37 -6.49
N VAL A 191 15.78 25.19 -6.21
CA VAL A 191 16.26 24.60 -4.95
C VAL A 191 15.96 25.54 -3.78
N ALA A 192 16.21 26.85 -3.91
CA ALA A 192 15.92 27.82 -2.87
C ALA A 192 14.43 27.89 -2.54
N GLY A 193 13.56 27.89 -3.56
CA GLY A 193 12.10 27.92 -3.36
C GLY A 193 11.53 26.66 -2.70
N LYS A 194 12.02 25.47 -3.06
CA LYS A 194 11.50 24.20 -2.52
C LYS A 194 12.16 23.71 -1.23
N VAL A 195 13.45 23.97 -1.02
CA VAL A 195 14.12 23.51 0.21
C VAL A 195 13.74 24.37 1.41
N LEU A 196 13.55 25.68 1.23
CA LEU A 196 13.08 26.57 2.30
C LEU A 196 11.61 26.30 2.69
N SER A 197 10.76 25.87 1.75
CA SER A 197 9.38 25.48 2.05
C SER A 197 9.26 24.09 2.70
N PHE A 198 10.31 23.26 2.66
CA PHE A 198 10.35 21.95 3.32
C PHE A 198 10.88 22.00 4.76
N LEU A 199 11.49 23.13 5.17
CA LEU A 199 12.08 23.35 6.49
C LEU A 199 11.26 24.29 7.39
N GLN A 200 10.09 24.74 6.91
CA GLN A 200 9.08 25.48 7.67
C GLN A 200 7.89 24.57 7.95
#